data_AF-A0A0G0LLV0-F1
#
_entry.id   AF-A0A0G0LLV0-F1
#
_cell.length_a   1.000
_cell.length_b   1.000
_cell.length_c   1.000
_cell.angle_alpha   90.00
_cell.angle_beta   90.00
_cell.angle_gamma   90.00
#
_symmetry.space_group_name_H-M   'P 1'
#
loop_
_entity.id
_entity.type
_entity.pdbx_description
1 polymer ?
#
loop_
_entity_poly.entity_id
_entity_poly.type
_entity_poly.pdbx_seq_one_letter_code
_entity_poly.pdbx_strand_id
1 'polypeptide(L)'
;NSAKESKTGKVTLIGHSNGGLLAKVIVDSLKKSGEEKLVDRIIMVATPQIGTPKAALGLLHGDGSNFLYGVILDKKTARGFGENMISAYNLLPSKKYFDVVQSPVIEFDSDVKNIYDFPSIFGNDINNFDEFKKFLLGDDGKRTEPDTDDTDSPNVLKDNFFSQAEKTHESLDLWQAPAGMEVVQIAGWGLDTIRGIKYDDCDFIFCPNKLSNIDRSLLFTQDGDETVVVPSAVEMDGNAERYYVDLKLYNNLLDLDFKVSREHADILEIEPLQDFIKNIIQGKKESVNYISMEKPEVKNEDKSLRYRLHSPVALHIYDKDGRHTGLIENKNPLSDLRFFEKQIPNSYYMEFGETKYAGSEGNLVQTVILEGEDLGTFTFEIDEVIGKQDVKTTTFTNIPVMQGMKAEILISDSIGEMKIDVENDGQIDAIFRPGEVIKREDLLEIFEKIISSLDVDKTVKDRLVNKIDNAKKQLEKGHSVAADAMLRNVKHQIEVFSDINTPEKFRILKDEAEKLMGIMDKILAM
;
A
#
# COMPACT_ATOMS: atom_id res chain seq x y z
N ASN A 1 -36.90 -17.36 15.31
CA ASN A 1 -37.47 -16.59 16.45
C ASN A 1 -37.66 -15.13 16.10
N SER A 2 -36.63 -14.44 15.58
CA SER A 2 -36.71 -13.00 15.22
C SER A 2 -37.90 -12.63 14.31
N ALA A 3 -38.18 -13.41 13.27
CA ALA A 3 -39.32 -13.16 12.39
C ALA A 3 -40.68 -13.25 13.11
N LYS A 4 -40.82 -14.16 14.10
CA LYS A 4 -42.07 -14.33 14.88
C LYS A 4 -42.33 -13.14 15.82
N GLU A 5 -41.26 -12.48 16.26
CA GLU A 5 -41.32 -11.32 17.16
C GLU A 5 -41.43 -9.99 16.38
N SER A 6 -41.23 -10.02 15.06
CA SER A 6 -41.38 -8.87 14.17
C SER A 6 -42.86 -8.57 13.87
N LYS A 7 -43.20 -7.28 13.76
CA LYS A 7 -44.55 -6.81 13.40
C LYS A 7 -44.99 -7.30 12.02
N THR A 8 -44.06 -7.50 11.09
CA THR A 8 -44.34 -7.93 9.71
C THR A 8 -44.31 -9.45 9.55
N GLY A 9 -43.89 -10.19 10.59
CA GLY A 9 -43.59 -11.62 10.45
C GLY A 9 -42.32 -11.91 9.66
N LYS A 10 -41.53 -10.88 9.33
CA LYS A 10 -40.33 -10.94 8.49
C LYS A 10 -39.14 -10.22 9.13
N VAL A 11 -37.94 -10.48 8.61
CA VAL A 11 -36.68 -9.84 9.01
C VAL A 11 -35.95 -9.26 7.80
N THR A 12 -35.27 -8.13 8.01
CA THR A 12 -34.29 -7.59 7.08
C THR A 12 -32.90 -8.07 7.48
N LEU A 13 -32.12 -8.56 6.53
CA LEU A 13 -30.70 -8.91 6.71
C LEU A 13 -29.83 -7.73 6.31
N ILE A 14 -28.87 -7.36 7.16
CA ILE A 14 -27.89 -6.31 6.88
C ILE A 14 -26.51 -6.95 6.96
N GLY A 15 -25.78 -6.95 5.86
CA GLY A 15 -24.45 -7.52 5.77
C GLY A 15 -23.43 -6.45 5.40
N HIS A 16 -22.32 -6.40 6.13
CA HIS A 16 -21.18 -5.57 5.80
C HIS A 16 -20.00 -6.42 5.34
N SER A 17 -19.27 -5.96 4.32
CA SER A 17 -18.12 -6.68 3.76
C SER A 17 -18.51 -8.14 3.43
N ASN A 18 -17.72 -9.13 3.85
CA ASN A 18 -18.03 -10.56 3.69
C ASN A 18 -19.41 -10.97 4.27
N GLY A 19 -19.96 -10.22 5.22
CA GLY A 19 -21.30 -10.45 5.77
C GLY A 19 -22.42 -10.34 4.74
N GLY A 20 -22.24 -9.58 3.65
CA GLY A 20 -23.21 -9.54 2.54
C GLY A 20 -23.25 -10.84 1.73
N LEU A 21 -22.08 -11.47 1.51
CA LEU A 21 -22.01 -12.80 0.89
C LEU A 21 -22.69 -13.85 1.77
N LEU A 22 -22.44 -13.80 3.08
CA LEU A 22 -23.11 -14.67 4.05
C LEU A 22 -24.63 -14.48 4.05
N ALA A 23 -25.12 -13.25 3.87
CA ALA A 23 -26.56 -12.98 3.79
C ALA A 23 -27.21 -13.69 2.57
N LYS A 24 -26.54 -13.72 1.41
CA LYS A 24 -27.00 -14.49 0.23
C LYS A 24 -27.10 -15.99 0.56
N VAL A 25 -26.07 -16.54 1.21
CA VAL A 25 -26.05 -17.96 1.62
C VAL A 25 -27.17 -18.29 2.61
N ILE A 26 -27.44 -17.40 3.57
CA ILE A 26 -28.55 -17.57 4.52
C ILE A 26 -29.89 -17.63 3.78
N VAL A 27 -30.12 -16.74 2.82
CA VAL A 27 -31.36 -16.74 2.03
C VAL A 27 -31.50 -18.00 1.19
N ASP A 28 -30.42 -18.50 0.58
CA ASP A 28 -30.46 -19.77 -0.15
C ASP A 28 -30.75 -20.96 0.76
N SER A 29 -30.23 -20.95 1.99
CA SER A 29 -30.55 -21.97 2.99
C SER A 29 -32.03 -21.92 3.38
N LEU A 30 -32.60 -20.73 3.58
CA LEU A 30 -34.02 -20.55 3.88
C LEU A 30 -34.91 -20.98 2.71
N LYS A 31 -34.50 -20.70 1.47
CA LYS A 31 -35.19 -21.16 0.26
C LYS A 31 -35.24 -22.68 0.17
N LYS A 32 -34.16 -23.37 0.54
CA LYS A 32 -34.13 -24.84 0.60
C LYS A 32 -35.10 -25.42 1.64
N SER A 33 -35.41 -24.69 2.71
CA SER A 33 -36.41 -25.08 3.71
C SER A 33 -37.82 -24.53 3.44
N GLY A 34 -38.03 -23.78 2.35
CA GLY A 34 -39.32 -23.13 2.05
C GLY A 34 -39.66 -21.96 2.97
N GLU A 35 -38.65 -21.40 3.63
CA GLU A 35 -38.75 -20.32 4.62
C GLU A 35 -38.20 -18.98 4.09
N GLU A 36 -37.92 -18.85 2.79
CA GLU A 36 -37.38 -17.62 2.20
C GLU A 36 -38.28 -16.40 2.41
N LYS A 37 -39.58 -16.62 2.59
CA LYS A 37 -40.57 -15.57 2.87
C LYS A 37 -40.41 -14.91 4.25
N LEU A 38 -39.58 -15.48 5.13
CA LEU A 38 -39.22 -14.89 6.41
C LEU A 38 -38.29 -13.68 6.25
N VAL A 39 -37.66 -13.51 5.10
CA VAL A 39 -36.80 -12.35 4.82
C VAL A 39 -37.54 -11.43 3.86
N ASP A 40 -37.66 -10.14 4.22
CA ASP A 40 -38.24 -9.13 3.34
C ASP A 40 -37.18 -8.42 2.49
N ARG A 41 -35.98 -8.20 3.05
CA ARG A 41 -34.93 -7.43 2.43
C ARG A 41 -33.53 -7.91 2.78
N ILE A 42 -32.60 -7.75 1.85
CA ILE A 42 -31.16 -7.76 2.12
C ILE A 42 -30.59 -6.37 1.85
N ILE A 43 -29.80 -5.84 2.78
CA ILE A 43 -29.00 -4.62 2.62
C ILE A 43 -27.52 -5.03 2.71
N MET A 44 -26.81 -4.93 1.59
CA MET A 44 -25.39 -5.24 1.48
C MET A 44 -24.61 -3.93 1.46
N VAL A 45 -23.73 -3.74 2.43
CA VAL A 45 -22.90 -2.55 2.58
C VAL A 45 -21.45 -2.92 2.35
N ALA A 46 -20.78 -2.25 1.41
CA ALA A 46 -19.38 -2.47 1.07
C ALA A 46 -19.04 -3.96 0.84
N THR A 47 -19.94 -4.74 0.27
CA THR A 47 -19.74 -6.19 0.11
C THR A 47 -18.90 -6.47 -1.13
N PRO A 48 -17.74 -7.15 -1.06
CA PRO A 48 -16.96 -7.53 -2.24
C PRO A 48 -17.65 -8.68 -2.98
N GLN A 49 -18.72 -8.40 -3.73
CA GLN A 49 -19.62 -9.44 -4.22
C GLN A 49 -18.96 -10.41 -5.19
N ILE A 50 -18.01 -9.90 -5.98
CA ILE A 50 -17.22 -10.64 -6.96
C ILE A 50 -15.72 -10.59 -6.60
N GLY A 51 -15.40 -10.31 -5.33
CA GLY A 51 -14.03 -10.30 -4.81
C GLY A 51 -13.33 -8.93 -4.85
N THR A 52 -12.10 -8.89 -4.33
CA THR A 52 -11.22 -7.70 -4.29
C THR A 52 -9.76 -8.08 -4.56
N PRO A 53 -9.02 -7.30 -5.37
CA PRO A 53 -7.59 -7.51 -5.58
C PRO A 53 -6.78 -7.55 -4.29
N LYS A 54 -7.15 -6.76 -3.26
CA LYS A 54 -6.45 -6.71 -1.96
C LYS A 54 -6.32 -8.09 -1.29
N ALA A 55 -7.30 -8.99 -1.48
CA ALA A 55 -7.23 -10.35 -0.95
C ALA A 55 -6.10 -11.17 -1.60
N ALA A 56 -5.81 -10.96 -2.88
CA ALA A 56 -4.72 -11.64 -3.58
C ALA A 56 -3.36 -11.21 -3.04
N LEU A 57 -3.18 -9.92 -2.75
CA LEU A 57 -1.94 -9.38 -2.20
C LEU A 57 -1.60 -10.02 -0.84
N GLY A 58 -2.59 -10.12 0.06
CA GLY A 58 -2.41 -10.77 1.35
C GLY A 58 -2.07 -12.26 1.24
N LEU A 59 -2.66 -12.97 0.28
CA LEU A 59 -2.36 -14.39 0.05
C LEU A 59 -1.00 -14.63 -0.64
N LEU A 60 -0.57 -13.71 -1.50
CA LEU A 60 0.68 -13.81 -2.26
C LEU A 60 1.91 -13.41 -1.45
N HIS A 61 1.82 -12.35 -0.65
CA HIS A 61 2.99 -11.76 0.03
C HIS A 61 2.82 -11.58 1.54
N GLY A 62 1.61 -11.76 2.09
CA GLY A 62 1.31 -11.37 3.47
C GLY A 62 1.17 -9.85 3.66
N ASP A 63 1.26 -9.09 2.57
CA ASP A 63 1.17 -7.63 2.60
C ASP A 63 -0.29 -7.14 2.61
N GLY A 64 -0.51 -5.84 2.87
CA GLY A 64 -1.85 -5.21 2.81
C GLY A 64 -2.83 -5.67 3.89
N SER A 65 -2.36 -6.48 4.84
CA SER A 65 -3.11 -7.05 5.95
C SER A 65 -3.06 -6.13 7.17
N ASN A 66 -3.70 -4.97 7.09
CA ASN A 66 -4.00 -4.20 8.29
C ASN A 66 -5.05 -4.98 9.08
N PHE A 67 -4.59 -5.72 10.09
CA PHE A 67 -5.47 -6.46 10.97
C PHE A 67 -6.01 -5.46 12.02
N LEU A 68 -7.31 -5.42 12.28
CA LEU A 68 -7.93 -4.66 13.39
C LEU A 68 -7.44 -3.19 13.57
N TYR A 69 -8.03 -2.22 12.85
CA TYR A 69 -7.91 -0.78 13.17
C TYR A 69 -6.47 -0.26 13.39
N GLY A 70 -5.57 -0.51 12.44
CA GLY A 70 -4.22 0.09 12.47
C GLY A 70 -3.10 -0.79 13.03
N VAL A 71 -3.31 -2.10 13.18
CA VAL A 71 -2.25 -3.06 13.53
C VAL A 71 -1.63 -3.66 12.26
N ILE A 72 -0.30 -3.62 12.19
CA ILE A 72 0.49 -4.27 11.15
C ILE A 72 1.13 -5.52 11.76
N LEU A 73 0.76 -6.68 11.22
CA LEU A 73 1.40 -7.96 11.51
C LEU A 73 2.70 -8.08 10.70
N ASP A 74 3.64 -8.89 11.16
CA ASP A 74 4.78 -9.27 10.32
C ASP A 74 4.28 -10.05 9.08
N LYS A 75 4.90 -9.80 7.91
CA LYS A 75 4.45 -10.34 6.62
C LYS A 75 4.38 -11.87 6.62
N LYS A 76 5.36 -12.53 7.25
CA LYS A 76 5.43 -13.99 7.37
C LYS A 76 4.22 -14.53 8.12
N THR A 77 3.90 -13.98 9.30
CA THR A 77 2.73 -14.39 10.08
C THR A 77 1.43 -14.07 9.35
N ALA A 78 1.34 -12.89 8.72
CA ALA A 78 0.16 -12.51 7.95
C ALA A 78 -0.10 -13.46 6.79
N ARG A 79 0.92 -13.79 6.00
CA ARG A 79 0.83 -14.75 4.88
C ARG A 79 0.44 -16.14 5.37
N GLY A 80 1.14 -16.64 6.39
CA GLY A 80 0.85 -17.95 6.98
C GLY A 80 -0.58 -18.03 7.56
N PHE A 81 -1.11 -16.94 8.11
CA PHE A 81 -2.51 -16.86 8.54
C PHE A 81 -3.47 -16.91 7.33
N GLY A 82 -3.24 -16.07 6.32
CA GLY A 82 -4.08 -15.99 5.11
C GLY A 82 -4.17 -17.30 4.35
N GLU A 83 -3.04 -17.99 4.15
CA GLU A 83 -2.96 -19.30 3.47
C GLU A 83 -3.82 -20.40 4.11
N ASN A 84 -4.12 -20.26 5.40
CA ASN A 84 -4.89 -21.21 6.19
C ASN A 84 -6.32 -20.75 6.46
N MET A 85 -6.71 -19.58 5.94
CA MET A 85 -8.03 -18.99 6.10
C MET A 85 -8.87 -19.18 4.84
N ILE A 86 -9.72 -20.21 4.80
CA ILE A 86 -10.60 -20.52 3.66
C ILE A 86 -11.44 -19.30 3.23
N SER A 87 -11.89 -18.49 4.19
CA SER A 87 -12.66 -17.28 3.89
C SER A 87 -11.88 -16.20 3.14
N ALA A 88 -10.55 -16.16 3.23
CA ALA A 88 -9.74 -15.22 2.46
C ALA A 88 -9.79 -15.55 0.95
N TYR A 89 -9.88 -16.83 0.60
CA TYR A 89 -10.00 -17.29 -0.79
C TYR A 89 -11.35 -16.88 -1.41
N ASN A 90 -12.42 -16.83 -0.61
CA ASN A 90 -13.75 -16.35 -1.05
C ASN A 90 -13.79 -14.83 -1.31
N LEU A 91 -12.69 -14.11 -1.07
CA LEU A 91 -12.57 -12.68 -1.37
C LEU A 91 -11.69 -12.42 -2.59
N LEU A 92 -11.11 -13.46 -3.20
CA LEU A 92 -10.36 -13.34 -4.44
C LEU A 92 -11.28 -12.87 -5.59
N PRO A 93 -10.76 -12.08 -6.55
CA PRO A 93 -11.48 -11.77 -7.78
C PRO A 93 -12.07 -13.03 -8.43
N SER A 94 -13.40 -13.06 -8.55
CA SER A 94 -14.11 -14.17 -9.16
C SER A 94 -14.06 -14.09 -10.68
N LYS A 95 -14.56 -15.10 -11.39
CA LYS A 95 -14.68 -15.04 -12.85
C LYS A 95 -15.47 -13.81 -13.32
N LYS A 96 -16.56 -13.50 -12.61
CA LYS A 96 -17.43 -12.35 -12.89
C LYS A 96 -16.71 -11.01 -12.67
N TYR A 97 -15.72 -10.94 -11.78
CA TYR A 97 -14.88 -9.74 -11.61
C TYR A 97 -14.28 -9.28 -12.93
N PHE A 98 -13.69 -10.20 -13.69
CA PHE A 98 -13.00 -9.90 -14.94
C PHE A 98 -13.95 -9.59 -16.10
N ASP A 99 -15.25 -9.90 -15.98
CA ASP A 99 -16.26 -9.45 -16.95
C ASP A 99 -16.63 -7.97 -16.75
N VAL A 100 -16.42 -7.43 -15.54
CA VAL A 100 -16.98 -6.15 -15.07
C VAL A 100 -15.87 -5.11 -14.90
N VAL A 101 -14.80 -5.50 -14.22
CA VAL A 101 -13.64 -4.65 -13.94
C VAL A 101 -12.62 -4.84 -15.04
N GLN A 102 -12.42 -3.80 -15.83
CA GLN A 102 -11.54 -3.83 -17.01
C GLN A 102 -10.06 -3.60 -16.69
N SER A 103 -9.74 -3.06 -15.51
CA SER A 103 -8.35 -2.86 -15.11
C SER A 103 -7.69 -4.19 -14.76
N PRO A 104 -6.44 -4.45 -15.19
CA PRO A 104 -5.71 -5.63 -14.78
C PRO A 104 -5.52 -5.70 -13.27
N VAL A 105 -5.49 -6.91 -12.73
CA VAL A 105 -5.23 -7.17 -11.30
C VAL A 105 -3.76 -7.37 -11.02
N ILE A 106 -2.99 -7.80 -12.03
CA ILE A 106 -1.53 -7.92 -11.99
C ILE A 106 -0.97 -7.28 -13.28
N GLU A 107 0.04 -6.44 -13.15
CA GLU A 107 0.81 -5.87 -14.26
C GLU A 107 2.28 -6.30 -14.12
N PHE A 108 3.00 -6.45 -15.23
CA PHE A 108 4.40 -6.84 -15.27
C PHE A 108 5.20 -5.78 -16.01
N ASP A 109 6.29 -5.30 -15.39
CA ASP A 109 7.30 -4.58 -16.16
C ASP A 109 8.03 -5.53 -17.12
N SER A 110 8.56 -4.96 -18.19
CA SER A 110 9.26 -5.65 -19.26
C SER A 110 10.58 -6.29 -18.83
N ASP A 111 11.19 -5.83 -17.74
CA ASP A 111 12.46 -6.32 -17.21
C ASP A 111 12.27 -7.49 -16.23
N VAL A 112 11.08 -7.71 -15.68
CA VAL A 112 10.78 -8.84 -14.79
C VAL A 112 11.14 -10.19 -15.43
N LYS A 113 11.15 -10.26 -16.77
CA LYS A 113 11.62 -11.42 -17.56
C LYS A 113 13.06 -11.85 -17.22
N ASN A 114 13.88 -10.93 -16.70
CA ASN A 114 15.24 -11.18 -16.29
C ASN A 114 15.29 -12.02 -14.99
N ILE A 115 14.24 -11.93 -14.16
CA ILE A 115 14.03 -12.70 -12.93
C ILE A 115 13.27 -13.99 -13.23
N TYR A 116 12.07 -13.85 -13.79
CA TYR A 116 11.17 -14.94 -14.14
C TYR A 116 10.32 -14.50 -15.33
N ASP A 117 10.20 -15.35 -16.34
CA ASP A 117 9.57 -14.98 -17.62
C ASP A 117 8.03 -14.98 -17.54
N PHE A 118 7.48 -14.18 -16.61
CA PHE A 118 6.05 -13.87 -16.54
C PHE A 118 5.53 -13.35 -17.88
N PRO A 119 6.23 -12.47 -18.62
CA PRO A 119 5.74 -11.97 -19.90
C PRO A 119 5.54 -13.07 -20.95
N SER A 120 6.37 -14.11 -20.99
CA SER A 120 6.13 -15.25 -21.88
C SER A 120 4.94 -16.12 -21.47
N ILE A 121 4.49 -16.07 -20.21
CA ILE A 121 3.40 -16.90 -19.69
C ILE A 121 2.06 -16.14 -19.74
N PHE A 122 2.06 -14.87 -19.36
CA PHE A 122 0.87 -14.04 -19.12
C PHE A 122 0.81 -12.78 -20.01
N GLY A 123 1.85 -12.47 -20.77
CA GLY A 123 1.96 -11.16 -21.41
C GLY A 123 2.28 -10.06 -20.39
N ASN A 124 1.89 -8.82 -20.69
CA ASN A 124 2.24 -7.66 -19.85
C ASN A 124 1.34 -7.52 -18.61
N ASP A 125 0.20 -8.20 -18.58
CA ASP A 125 -0.78 -8.05 -17.52
C ASP A 125 -1.71 -9.26 -17.43
N ILE A 126 -2.34 -9.44 -16.27
CA ILE A 126 -3.38 -10.43 -16.03
C ILE A 126 -4.69 -9.68 -15.83
N ASN A 127 -5.55 -9.81 -16.83
CA ASN A 127 -6.85 -9.16 -16.91
C ASN A 127 -8.01 -10.16 -17.12
N ASN A 128 -7.74 -11.46 -16.97
CA ASN A 128 -8.76 -12.51 -17.06
C ASN A 128 -8.56 -13.58 -15.97
N PHE A 129 -9.65 -14.28 -15.69
CA PHE A 129 -9.72 -15.25 -14.59
C PHE A 129 -8.82 -16.47 -14.78
N ASP A 130 -8.69 -16.98 -16.01
CA ASP A 130 -7.94 -18.21 -16.26
C ASP A 130 -6.44 -17.99 -16.02
N GLU A 131 -5.90 -16.86 -16.49
CA GLU A 131 -4.52 -16.45 -16.20
C GLU A 131 -4.32 -16.11 -14.72
N PHE A 132 -5.29 -15.45 -14.08
CA PHE A 132 -5.23 -15.17 -12.65
C PHE A 132 -5.18 -16.43 -11.80
N LYS A 133 -6.06 -17.40 -12.07
CA LYS A 133 -6.04 -18.73 -11.45
C LYS A 133 -4.70 -19.43 -11.66
N LYS A 134 -4.21 -19.44 -12.90
CA LYS A 134 -2.92 -20.05 -13.24
C LYS A 134 -1.76 -19.40 -12.48
N PHE A 135 -1.73 -18.08 -12.39
CA PHE A 135 -0.73 -17.35 -11.62
C PHE A 135 -0.79 -17.75 -10.15
N LEU A 136 -1.97 -17.68 -9.52
CA LEU A 136 -2.14 -17.99 -8.10
C LEU A 136 -1.75 -19.44 -7.74
N LEU A 137 -1.95 -20.40 -8.65
CA LEU A 137 -1.67 -21.82 -8.45
C LEU A 137 -0.28 -22.26 -8.93
N GLY A 138 0.63 -21.32 -9.21
CA GLY A 138 2.04 -21.63 -9.47
C GLY A 138 2.36 -22.01 -10.92
N ASP A 139 1.69 -21.39 -11.89
CA ASP A 139 2.06 -21.41 -13.31
C ASP A 139 2.12 -22.82 -13.93
N ASP A 140 1.12 -23.66 -13.63
CA ASP A 140 1.08 -25.09 -14.02
C ASP A 140 2.23 -25.92 -13.41
N GLY A 141 2.65 -25.57 -12.19
CA GLY A 141 3.69 -26.26 -11.44
C GLY A 141 5.12 -25.81 -11.77
N LYS A 142 5.28 -24.74 -12.56
CA LYS A 142 6.60 -24.12 -12.80
C LYS A 142 7.11 -23.37 -11.58
N ARG A 143 6.21 -22.82 -10.77
CA ARG A 143 6.53 -22.13 -9.52
C ARG A 143 6.08 -22.99 -8.35
N THR A 144 6.97 -23.16 -7.38
CA THR A 144 6.69 -23.87 -6.12
C THR A 144 6.40 -22.88 -5.01
N GLU A 145 5.69 -23.33 -3.98
CA GLU A 145 5.49 -22.55 -2.75
C GLU A 145 6.86 -22.11 -2.21
N PRO A 146 7.07 -20.80 -1.96
CA PRO A 146 8.32 -20.30 -1.41
C PRO A 146 8.48 -20.69 0.07
N ASP A 147 9.70 -20.55 0.59
CA ASP A 147 9.92 -20.71 2.04
C ASP A 147 9.10 -19.67 2.82
N THR A 148 8.72 -20.00 4.06
CA THR A 148 7.85 -19.14 4.88
C THR A 148 8.39 -17.71 5.04
N ASP A 149 9.71 -17.57 5.04
CA ASP A 149 10.42 -16.32 5.29
C ASP A 149 10.64 -15.52 3.99
N ASP A 150 10.48 -16.14 2.82
CA ASP A 150 10.55 -15.48 1.52
C ASP A 150 9.18 -14.89 1.18
N THR A 151 8.89 -13.69 1.68
CA THR A 151 7.66 -12.93 1.41
C THR A 151 7.71 -12.12 0.11
N ASP A 152 8.84 -12.14 -0.59
CA ASP A 152 9.03 -11.40 -1.84
C ASP A 152 8.61 -12.22 -3.05
N SER A 153 8.97 -13.51 -3.08
CA SER A 153 8.40 -14.44 -4.04
C SER A 153 6.87 -14.48 -3.90
N PRO A 154 6.11 -14.36 -5.00
CA PRO A 154 4.68 -14.60 -4.97
C PRO A 154 4.41 -16.02 -4.43
N ASN A 155 3.40 -16.17 -3.58
CA ASN A 155 3.04 -17.47 -3.03
C ASN A 155 2.34 -18.39 -4.04
N VAL A 156 2.29 -19.69 -3.76
CA VAL A 156 1.46 -20.68 -4.48
C VAL A 156 0.30 -21.07 -3.58
N LEU A 157 -0.92 -20.69 -3.99
CA LEU A 157 -2.13 -20.89 -3.22
C LEU A 157 -2.58 -22.36 -3.22
N LYS A 158 -3.33 -22.74 -2.18
CA LYS A 158 -3.84 -24.11 -2.04
C LYS A 158 -4.99 -24.38 -3.01
N ASP A 159 -4.78 -25.32 -3.93
CA ASP A 159 -5.74 -25.68 -4.97
C ASP A 159 -7.12 -26.10 -4.42
N ASN A 160 -7.15 -26.85 -3.30
CA ASN A 160 -8.42 -27.26 -2.69
C ASN A 160 -9.22 -26.09 -2.10
N PHE A 161 -8.56 -25.07 -1.54
CA PHE A 161 -9.22 -23.87 -1.03
C PHE A 161 -9.64 -22.94 -2.17
N PHE A 162 -8.79 -22.77 -3.19
CA PHE A 162 -9.14 -22.02 -4.39
C PHE A 162 -10.34 -22.64 -5.12
N SER A 163 -10.32 -23.96 -5.36
CA SER A 163 -11.42 -24.69 -5.98
C SER A 163 -12.73 -24.60 -5.20
N GLN A 164 -12.67 -24.47 -3.86
CA GLN A 164 -13.84 -24.27 -3.02
C GLN A 164 -14.38 -22.84 -3.15
N ALA A 165 -13.51 -21.84 -3.23
CA ALA A 165 -13.89 -20.45 -3.46
C ALA A 165 -14.49 -20.25 -4.86
N GLU A 166 -13.91 -20.87 -5.88
CA GLU A 166 -14.44 -20.88 -7.25
C GLU A 166 -15.88 -21.42 -7.28
N LYS A 167 -16.15 -22.58 -6.68
CA LYS A 167 -17.51 -23.14 -6.55
C LYS A 167 -18.47 -22.25 -5.76
N THR A 168 -17.94 -21.54 -4.76
CA THR A 168 -18.74 -20.60 -3.97
C THR A 168 -19.18 -19.44 -4.86
N HIS A 169 -18.28 -18.86 -5.65
CA HIS A 169 -18.59 -17.79 -6.60
C HIS A 169 -19.45 -18.25 -7.77
N GLU A 170 -19.29 -19.48 -8.29
CA GLU A 170 -20.22 -20.04 -9.29
C GLU A 170 -21.68 -19.97 -8.81
N SER A 171 -21.93 -20.13 -7.50
CA SER A 171 -23.25 -19.99 -6.91
C SER A 171 -23.62 -18.53 -6.57
N LEU A 172 -22.70 -17.76 -5.97
CA LEU A 172 -22.99 -16.42 -5.47
C LEU A 172 -23.07 -15.36 -6.57
N ASP A 173 -22.31 -15.52 -7.64
CA ASP A 173 -22.28 -14.59 -8.78
C ASP A 173 -23.55 -14.75 -9.64
N LEU A 174 -24.17 -15.93 -9.61
CA LEU A 174 -25.46 -16.23 -10.25
C LEU A 174 -26.66 -16.01 -9.33
N TRP A 175 -26.43 -15.54 -8.10
CA TRP A 175 -27.47 -15.44 -7.09
C TRP A 175 -28.58 -14.46 -7.51
N GLN A 176 -29.83 -14.88 -7.30
CA GLN A 176 -31.00 -14.05 -7.56
C GLN A 176 -31.90 -14.00 -6.33
N ALA A 177 -32.39 -12.80 -6.03
CA ALA A 177 -33.33 -12.60 -4.94
C ALA A 177 -34.61 -13.41 -5.15
N PRO A 178 -35.15 -14.08 -4.10
CA PRO A 178 -36.49 -14.65 -4.14
C PRO A 178 -37.56 -13.63 -4.54
N ALA A 179 -38.63 -14.10 -5.18
CA ALA A 179 -39.71 -13.22 -5.63
C ALA A 179 -40.32 -12.42 -4.46
N GLY A 180 -40.38 -11.10 -4.61
CA GLY A 180 -40.91 -10.18 -3.60
C GLY A 180 -39.95 -9.84 -2.46
N MET A 181 -38.68 -10.26 -2.54
CA MET A 181 -37.61 -9.79 -1.67
C MET A 181 -36.94 -8.55 -2.28
N GLU A 182 -36.71 -7.54 -1.47
CA GLU A 182 -35.95 -6.35 -1.86
C GLU A 182 -34.45 -6.55 -1.65
N VAL A 183 -33.63 -6.01 -2.54
CA VAL A 183 -32.17 -6.02 -2.41
C VAL A 183 -31.66 -4.59 -2.53
N VAL A 184 -30.85 -4.18 -1.57
CA VAL A 184 -30.16 -2.89 -1.55
C VAL A 184 -28.66 -3.14 -1.50
N GLN A 185 -27.92 -2.52 -2.43
CA GLN A 185 -26.47 -2.58 -2.52
C GLN A 185 -25.92 -1.18 -2.28
N ILE A 186 -25.01 -1.04 -1.31
CA ILE A 186 -24.42 0.23 -0.92
C ILE A 186 -22.89 0.12 -1.06
N ALA A 187 -22.31 0.88 -1.99
CA ALA A 187 -20.85 0.97 -2.16
C ALA A 187 -20.30 2.22 -1.46
N GLY A 188 -19.14 2.11 -0.83
CA GLY A 188 -18.32 3.28 -0.51
C GLY A 188 -17.57 3.77 -1.75
N TRP A 189 -17.33 5.07 -1.84
CA TRP A 189 -16.67 5.69 -2.99
C TRP A 189 -15.74 6.83 -2.57
N GLY A 190 -14.67 7.06 -3.34
CA GLY A 190 -13.84 8.26 -3.29
C GLY A 190 -12.52 8.10 -2.55
N LEU A 191 -12.19 6.90 -2.05
CA LEU A 191 -10.92 6.60 -1.39
C LEU A 191 -9.98 5.83 -2.32
N ASP A 192 -8.68 6.07 -2.17
CA ASP A 192 -7.64 5.30 -2.88
C ASP A 192 -7.74 3.82 -2.51
N THR A 193 -8.13 3.03 -3.50
CA THR A 193 -8.45 1.61 -3.38
C THR A 193 -7.53 0.80 -4.27
N ILE A 194 -6.97 -0.28 -3.73
CA ILE A 194 -6.07 -1.17 -4.48
C ILE A 194 -6.86 -1.84 -5.61
N ARG A 195 -6.44 -1.58 -6.86
CA ARG A 195 -6.96 -2.25 -8.07
C ARG A 195 -6.09 -3.41 -8.53
N GLY A 196 -4.84 -3.49 -8.06
CA GLY A 196 -3.91 -4.53 -8.47
C GLY A 196 -2.50 -4.31 -7.94
N ILE A 197 -1.57 -5.10 -8.46
CA ILE A 197 -0.15 -5.09 -8.15
C ILE A 197 0.66 -5.04 -9.45
N LYS A 198 1.75 -4.28 -9.49
CA LYS A 198 2.74 -4.33 -10.57
C LYS A 198 4.00 -5.03 -10.05
N TYR A 199 4.53 -5.98 -10.79
CA TYR A 199 5.85 -6.58 -10.52
C TYR A 199 6.92 -5.98 -11.42
N ASP A 200 8.13 -5.83 -10.89
CA ASP A 200 9.28 -5.21 -11.55
C ASP A 200 10.57 -5.99 -11.25
N ASP A 201 11.62 -5.75 -12.04
CA ASP A 201 12.97 -6.17 -11.65
C ASP A 201 13.46 -5.34 -10.45
N CYS A 202 14.37 -5.86 -9.66
CA CYS A 202 14.93 -5.08 -8.56
C CYS A 202 15.99 -4.10 -9.07
N ASP A 203 15.72 -2.80 -8.91
CA ASP A 203 16.56 -1.68 -9.36
C ASP A 203 17.89 -1.51 -8.58
N PHE A 204 18.33 -2.52 -7.83
CA PHE A 204 19.62 -2.51 -7.13
C PHE A 204 20.72 -3.18 -7.97
N ILE A 205 21.87 -2.50 -8.09
CA ILE A 205 23.04 -3.03 -8.81
C ILE A 205 23.52 -4.31 -8.11
N PHE A 206 23.60 -5.41 -8.86
CA PHE A 206 23.89 -6.78 -8.35
C PHE A 206 22.75 -7.43 -7.56
N CYS A 207 21.53 -6.90 -7.63
CA CYS A 207 20.39 -7.63 -7.14
C CYS A 207 20.31 -9.01 -7.83
N PRO A 208 20.21 -10.12 -7.08
CA PRO A 208 20.08 -11.43 -7.69
C PRO A 208 18.79 -11.52 -8.50
N ASN A 209 18.90 -11.91 -9.77
CA ASN A 209 17.74 -12.21 -10.62
C ASN A 209 17.01 -13.48 -10.13
N LYS A 210 16.27 -13.37 -9.04
CA LYS A 210 15.52 -14.44 -8.38
C LYS A 210 14.19 -13.91 -7.89
N LEU A 211 13.18 -14.78 -7.83
CA LEU A 211 11.84 -14.41 -7.34
C LEU A 211 11.88 -13.85 -5.91
N SER A 212 12.80 -14.32 -5.07
CA SER A 212 13.04 -13.82 -3.70
C SER A 212 13.57 -12.37 -3.64
N ASN A 213 13.70 -11.72 -4.79
CA ASN A 213 14.21 -10.37 -4.95
C ASN A 213 13.35 -9.55 -5.92
N ILE A 214 12.20 -10.06 -6.36
CA ILE A 214 11.29 -9.32 -7.24
C ILE A 214 10.76 -8.08 -6.52
N ASP A 215 10.80 -6.92 -7.19
CA ASP A 215 10.16 -5.73 -6.66
C ASP A 215 8.69 -5.69 -7.06
N ARG A 216 7.90 -4.95 -6.30
CA ARG A 216 6.47 -4.86 -6.47
C ARG A 216 5.91 -3.54 -5.99
N SER A 217 4.93 -3.03 -6.73
CA SER A 217 4.23 -1.80 -6.40
C SER A 217 2.71 -1.93 -6.47
N LEU A 218 2.03 -1.07 -5.71
CA LEU A 218 0.57 -1.05 -5.66
C LEU A 218 -0.03 -0.20 -6.76
N LEU A 219 -1.10 -0.71 -7.37
CA LEU A 219 -1.90 0.02 -8.33
C LEU A 219 -3.19 0.48 -7.64
N PHE A 220 -3.51 1.76 -7.76
CA PHE A 220 -4.65 2.38 -7.08
C PHE A 220 -5.72 2.90 -8.06
N THR A 221 -6.96 2.99 -7.56
CA THR A 221 -8.10 3.69 -8.16
C THR A 221 -8.86 4.47 -7.08
N GLN A 222 -9.46 5.60 -7.42
CA GLN A 222 -10.37 6.31 -6.50
C GLN A 222 -11.81 5.76 -6.53
N ASP A 223 -12.08 4.77 -7.39
CA ASP A 223 -13.39 4.12 -7.53
C ASP A 223 -13.58 2.99 -6.51
N GLY A 224 -13.54 3.33 -5.22
CA GLY A 224 -13.75 2.37 -4.14
C GLY A 224 -13.69 2.98 -2.74
N ASP A 225 -13.60 2.09 -1.74
CA ASP A 225 -13.67 2.40 -0.31
C ASP A 225 -12.40 2.07 0.49
N GLU A 226 -11.23 2.06 -0.16
CA GLU A 226 -9.90 1.60 0.32
C GLU A 226 -9.72 0.07 0.25
N THR A 227 -10.79 -0.72 0.19
CA THR A 227 -10.72 -2.19 0.15
C THR A 227 -11.42 -2.81 -1.05
N VAL A 228 -12.61 -2.33 -1.40
CA VAL A 228 -13.46 -2.89 -2.45
C VAL A 228 -13.69 -1.83 -3.52
N VAL A 229 -13.40 -2.20 -4.76
CA VAL A 229 -13.72 -1.34 -5.91
C VAL A 229 -15.24 -1.32 -6.13
N VAL A 230 -15.78 -0.16 -6.46
CA VAL A 230 -17.23 0.04 -6.59
C VAL A 230 -17.91 -0.98 -7.50
N PRO A 231 -17.39 -1.34 -8.70
CA PRO A 231 -18.05 -2.33 -9.54
C PRO A 231 -18.23 -3.69 -8.85
N SER A 232 -17.31 -4.09 -7.97
CA SER A 232 -17.47 -5.32 -7.18
C SER A 232 -18.53 -5.18 -6.08
N ALA A 233 -18.70 -3.98 -5.54
CA ALA A 233 -19.63 -3.71 -4.44
C ALA A 233 -21.11 -3.65 -4.88
N VAL A 234 -21.40 -3.27 -6.13
CA VAL A 234 -22.77 -3.08 -6.64
C VAL A 234 -23.09 -3.93 -7.88
N GLU A 235 -22.43 -5.08 -8.02
CA GLU A 235 -22.50 -5.89 -9.24
C GLU A 235 -23.89 -6.46 -9.55
N MET A 236 -24.76 -6.69 -8.55
CA MET A 236 -26.02 -7.36 -8.88
C MET A 236 -26.88 -6.51 -9.81
N ASP A 237 -27.29 -7.13 -10.91
CA ASP A 237 -28.27 -6.62 -11.86
C ASP A 237 -29.72 -6.90 -11.42
N GLY A 238 -30.69 -6.35 -12.16
CA GLY A 238 -32.12 -6.58 -11.95
C GLY A 238 -32.78 -5.58 -10.99
N ASN A 239 -33.66 -6.07 -10.11
CA ASN A 239 -34.45 -5.26 -9.16
C ASN A 239 -33.65 -4.78 -7.92
N ALA A 240 -32.33 -4.92 -7.90
CA ALA A 240 -31.52 -4.47 -6.78
C ALA A 240 -31.30 -2.95 -6.84
N GLU A 241 -31.65 -2.24 -5.77
CA GLU A 241 -31.38 -0.81 -5.66
C GLU A 241 -29.89 -0.57 -5.37
N ARG A 242 -29.28 0.40 -6.05
CA ARG A 242 -27.86 0.73 -5.93
C ARG A 242 -27.69 2.11 -5.31
N TYR A 243 -26.83 2.20 -4.32
CA TYR A 243 -26.49 3.45 -3.64
C TYR A 243 -24.98 3.56 -3.45
N TYR A 244 -24.51 4.81 -3.38
CA TYR A 244 -23.11 5.15 -3.20
C TYR A 244 -22.98 6.09 -2.01
N VAL A 245 -22.02 5.81 -1.14
CA VAL A 245 -21.64 6.66 -0.01
C VAL A 245 -20.37 7.39 -0.43
N ASP A 246 -20.45 8.71 -0.58
CA ASP A 246 -19.29 9.54 -0.89
C ASP A 246 -18.43 9.73 0.37
N LEU A 247 -17.51 8.78 0.59
CA LEU A 247 -16.62 8.75 1.75
C LEU A 247 -15.68 9.94 1.73
N LYS A 248 -15.18 10.31 0.54
CA LYS A 248 -14.28 11.45 0.39
C LYS A 248 -14.94 12.75 0.86
N LEU A 249 -16.18 12.99 0.43
CA LEU A 249 -16.93 14.17 0.84
C LEU A 249 -17.31 14.10 2.33
N TYR A 250 -17.78 12.95 2.82
CA TYR A 250 -18.14 12.77 4.23
C TYR A 250 -16.96 13.03 5.17
N ASN A 251 -15.78 12.58 4.79
CA ASN A 251 -14.55 12.77 5.56
C ASN A 251 -14.01 14.20 5.50
N ASN A 252 -14.56 15.07 4.64
CA ASN A 252 -14.05 16.42 4.47
C ASN A 252 -14.35 17.30 5.70
N LEU A 253 -13.39 18.17 6.02
CA LEU A 253 -13.24 18.91 7.27
C LEU A 253 -14.36 19.88 7.64
N LEU A 254 -15.18 20.27 6.69
CA LEU A 254 -16.22 21.27 6.89
C LEU A 254 -17.47 20.70 7.60
N ASP A 255 -17.61 19.38 7.69
CA ASP A 255 -18.79 18.70 8.25
C ASP A 255 -18.52 17.86 9.51
N LEU A 256 -17.29 17.86 10.04
CA LEU A 256 -16.90 17.01 11.16
C LEU A 256 -16.78 17.79 12.48
N ASP A 257 -17.83 17.75 13.30
CA ASP A 257 -17.70 17.97 14.77
C ASP A 257 -16.87 16.85 15.43
N PHE A 258 -16.65 15.71 14.73
CA PHE A 258 -15.93 14.53 15.21
C PHE A 258 -14.81 14.10 14.24
N LYS A 259 -13.56 14.17 14.72
CA LYS A 259 -12.28 14.12 13.99
C LYS A 259 -11.85 12.74 13.43
N VAL A 260 -12.76 11.87 12.99
CA VAL A 260 -12.37 10.52 12.56
C VAL A 260 -12.92 10.27 11.16
N SER A 261 -12.04 10.09 10.17
CA SER A 261 -12.42 9.62 8.83
C SER A 261 -13.02 8.22 8.87
N ARG A 262 -13.79 7.88 7.84
CA ARG A 262 -14.39 6.56 7.63
C ARG A 262 -13.90 5.96 6.32
N GLU A 263 -13.76 4.66 6.32
CA GLU A 263 -13.30 3.80 5.23
C GLU A 263 -14.13 2.51 5.19
N HIS A 264 -13.70 1.52 4.41
CA HIS A 264 -14.35 0.21 4.33
C HIS A 264 -14.69 -0.40 5.70
N ALA A 265 -13.74 -0.40 6.63
CA ALA A 265 -13.85 -1.14 7.89
C ALA A 265 -14.92 -0.58 8.83
N ASP A 266 -15.10 0.74 8.84
CA ASP A 266 -15.98 1.48 9.73
C ASP A 266 -17.08 2.25 8.97
N ILE A 267 -17.35 1.93 7.71
CA ILE A 267 -18.40 2.56 6.89
C ILE A 267 -19.77 2.59 7.58
N LEU A 268 -20.09 1.58 8.41
CA LEU A 268 -21.33 1.51 9.17
C LEU A 268 -21.39 2.48 10.37
N GLU A 269 -20.28 3.13 10.71
CA GLU A 269 -20.19 4.19 11.73
C GLU A 269 -20.51 5.58 11.16
N ILE A 270 -20.85 5.69 9.86
CA ILE A 270 -21.32 6.92 9.22
C ILE A 270 -22.77 7.16 9.64
N GLU A 271 -23.01 8.18 10.47
CA GLU A 271 -24.36 8.51 10.98
C GLU A 271 -25.40 8.72 9.85
N PRO A 272 -25.11 9.49 8.78
CA PRO A 272 -26.00 9.58 7.61
C PRO A 272 -26.36 8.21 7.00
N LEU A 273 -25.42 7.26 6.96
CA LEU A 273 -25.69 5.92 6.44
C LEU A 273 -26.57 5.11 7.39
N GLN A 274 -26.37 5.22 8.70
CA GLN A 274 -27.24 4.58 9.69
C GLN A 274 -28.69 5.08 9.57
N ASP A 275 -28.88 6.40 9.41
CA ASP A 275 -30.20 6.99 9.20
C ASP A 275 -30.82 6.55 7.87
N PHE A 276 -30.02 6.46 6.81
CA PHE A 276 -30.46 5.96 5.52
C PHE A 276 -30.93 4.49 5.60
N ILE A 277 -30.14 3.62 6.23
CA ILE A 277 -30.49 2.21 6.45
C ILE A 277 -31.77 2.10 7.28
N LYS A 278 -31.89 2.90 8.34
CA LYS A 278 -33.10 2.98 9.18
C LYS A 278 -34.32 3.40 8.37
N ASN A 279 -34.18 4.37 7.46
CA ASN A 279 -35.24 4.81 6.57
C ASN A 279 -35.69 3.68 5.63
N ILE A 280 -34.73 2.96 5.01
CA ILE A 280 -35.03 1.78 4.19
C ILE A 280 -35.81 0.73 5.00
N ILE A 281 -35.37 0.41 6.22
CA ILE A 281 -36.04 -0.57 7.10
C ILE A 281 -37.49 -0.14 7.40
N GLN A 282 -37.73 1.17 7.56
CA GLN A 282 -39.05 1.74 7.79
C GLN A 282 -39.91 1.88 6.51
N GLY A 283 -39.39 1.49 5.34
CA GLY A 283 -40.07 1.66 4.05
C GLY A 283 -40.14 3.11 3.58
N LYS A 284 -39.23 3.96 4.07
CA LYS A 284 -39.10 5.37 3.70
C LYS A 284 -38.00 5.53 2.65
N LYS A 285 -38.22 6.44 1.71
CA LYS A 285 -37.23 6.85 0.69
C LYS A 285 -36.82 8.32 0.89
N GLU A 286 -36.42 8.64 2.12
CA GLU A 286 -35.92 9.96 2.48
C GLU A 286 -34.47 10.11 2.00
N SER A 287 -34.14 11.25 1.39
CA SER A 287 -32.77 11.57 1.01
C SER A 287 -31.94 11.84 2.26
N VAL A 288 -30.70 11.36 2.25
CA VAL A 288 -29.73 11.60 3.32
C VAL A 288 -28.43 12.12 2.71
N ASN A 289 -27.70 12.96 3.43
CA ASN A 289 -26.45 13.55 2.95
C ASN A 289 -25.42 12.47 2.59
N TYR A 290 -24.54 12.78 1.63
CA TYR A 290 -23.46 11.91 1.13
C TYR A 290 -23.88 10.60 0.46
N ILE A 291 -25.19 10.33 0.33
CA ILE A 291 -25.70 9.09 -0.24
C ILE A 291 -26.49 9.41 -1.52
N SER A 292 -26.10 8.78 -2.63
CA SER A 292 -26.70 8.99 -3.95
C SER A 292 -27.03 7.67 -4.65
N MET A 293 -27.99 7.71 -5.59
CA MET A 293 -28.24 6.59 -6.52
C MET A 293 -27.37 6.69 -7.78
N GLU A 294 -26.85 7.87 -8.08
CA GLU A 294 -25.88 8.08 -9.15
C GLU A 294 -24.48 7.94 -8.59
N LYS A 295 -23.61 7.18 -9.27
CA LYS A 295 -22.23 7.01 -8.84
C LYS A 295 -21.52 8.36 -8.90
N PRO A 296 -20.87 8.82 -7.83
CA PRO A 296 -20.07 10.03 -7.90
C PRO A 296 -18.95 9.89 -8.94
N GLU A 297 -18.54 11.03 -9.51
CA GLU A 297 -17.46 11.07 -10.49
C GLU A 297 -16.27 11.81 -9.91
N VAL A 298 -15.07 11.30 -10.24
CA VAL A 298 -13.84 12.01 -9.96
C VAL A 298 -13.79 13.27 -10.83
N LYS A 299 -13.62 14.43 -10.20
CA LYS A 299 -13.54 15.74 -10.83
C LYS A 299 -12.09 16.16 -11.03
N ASN A 300 -11.86 17.14 -11.89
CA ASN A 300 -10.52 17.70 -12.08
C ASN A 300 -10.02 18.48 -10.84
N GLU A 301 -10.93 18.89 -9.94
CA GLU A 301 -10.56 19.49 -8.66
C GLU A 301 -10.09 18.46 -7.63
N ASP A 302 -10.35 17.17 -7.88
CA ASP A 302 -9.92 16.06 -7.03
C ASP A 302 -8.42 15.80 -7.22
N LYS A 303 -7.62 16.56 -6.48
CA LYS A 303 -6.18 16.32 -6.35
C LYS A 303 -5.92 15.41 -5.17
N SER A 304 -5.17 14.33 -5.38
CA SER A 304 -4.60 13.50 -4.31
C SER A 304 -3.09 13.40 -4.46
N LEU A 305 -2.41 13.26 -3.33
CA LEU A 305 -0.98 12.97 -3.28
C LEU A 305 -0.80 11.54 -2.81
N ARG A 306 0.00 10.78 -3.55
CA ARG A 306 0.43 9.44 -3.16
C ARG A 306 1.92 9.44 -2.96
N TYR A 307 2.33 8.93 -1.82
CA TYR A 307 3.71 8.88 -1.37
C TYR A 307 4.18 7.44 -1.44
N ARG A 308 5.33 7.22 -2.08
CA ARG A 308 6.01 5.93 -2.12
C ARG A 308 7.42 6.14 -1.59
N LEU A 309 7.76 5.43 -0.52
CA LEU A 309 9.05 5.55 0.15
C LEU A 309 9.71 4.18 0.27
N HIS A 310 10.87 4.03 -0.36
CA HIS A 310 11.71 2.86 -0.16
C HIS A 310 12.52 3.02 1.14
N SER A 311 12.59 1.94 1.92
CA SER A 311 13.31 1.85 3.20
C SER A 311 14.82 2.16 3.07
N PRO A 312 15.55 2.51 4.15
CA PRO A 312 15.22 2.37 5.58
C PRO A 312 14.80 3.69 6.25
N VAL A 313 13.67 4.24 5.83
CA VAL A 313 13.18 5.54 6.31
C VAL A 313 11.71 5.42 6.68
N ALA A 314 11.31 6.01 7.81
CA ALA A 314 9.92 6.14 8.23
C ALA A 314 9.26 7.36 7.56
N LEU A 315 7.98 7.22 7.21
CA LEU A 315 7.19 8.28 6.56
C LEU A 315 6.16 8.83 7.53
N HIS A 316 6.20 10.14 7.75
CA HIS A 316 5.26 10.87 8.57
C HIS A 316 4.69 12.06 7.80
N ILE A 317 3.37 12.23 7.84
CA ILE A 317 2.68 13.36 7.22
C ILE A 317 1.97 14.13 8.32
N TYR A 318 2.13 15.45 8.32
CA TYR A 318 1.45 16.36 9.23
C TYR A 318 0.67 17.41 8.44
N ASP A 319 -0.56 17.70 8.84
CA ASP A 319 -1.29 18.85 8.29
C ASP A 319 -1.08 20.13 9.12
N LYS A 320 -1.66 21.23 8.64
CA LYS A 320 -1.61 22.53 9.33
C LYS A 320 -2.15 22.54 10.77
N ASP A 321 -3.01 21.58 11.12
CA ASP A 321 -3.65 21.47 12.42
C ASP A 321 -2.89 20.50 13.35
N GLY A 322 -1.74 19.99 12.89
CA GLY A 322 -0.87 19.07 13.63
C GLY A 322 -1.37 17.63 13.66
N ARG A 323 -2.36 17.28 12.83
CA ARG A 323 -2.83 15.89 12.69
C ARG A 323 -1.81 15.09 11.91
N HIS A 324 -1.64 13.84 12.30
CA HIS A 324 -0.57 12.99 11.83
C HIS A 324 -1.10 11.75 11.10
N THR A 325 -0.39 11.35 10.04
CA THR A 325 -0.54 10.06 9.35
C THR A 325 0.82 9.41 9.19
N GLY A 326 0.97 8.19 9.71
CA GLY A 326 2.25 7.47 9.75
C GLY A 326 2.34 6.51 10.94
N LEU A 327 3.50 5.88 11.11
CA LEU A 327 3.75 4.96 12.23
C LEU A 327 3.67 5.68 13.59
N ILE A 328 3.23 4.96 14.61
CA ILE A 328 3.24 5.40 16.00
C ILE A 328 3.96 4.38 16.87
N GLU A 329 4.51 4.86 17.99
CA GLU A 329 5.26 4.02 18.91
C GLU A 329 4.41 2.90 19.50
N ASN A 330 4.91 1.67 19.42
CA ASN A 330 4.34 0.55 20.15
C ASN A 330 4.69 0.67 21.65
N LYS A 331 3.69 1.01 22.46
CA LYS A 331 3.83 1.16 23.92
C LYS A 331 4.13 -0.15 24.66
N ASN A 332 4.00 -1.31 24.01
CA ASN A 332 4.30 -2.62 24.57
C ASN A 332 5.63 -3.16 23.99
N PRO A 333 6.74 -3.08 24.73
CA PRO A 333 8.06 -3.51 24.25
C PRO A 333 8.19 -5.03 24.10
N LEU A 334 7.21 -5.81 24.56
CA LEU A 334 7.17 -7.27 24.40
C LEU A 334 6.41 -7.71 23.13
N SER A 335 5.89 -6.76 22.37
CA SER A 335 5.10 -6.99 21.16
C SER A 335 5.90 -6.53 19.95
N ASP A 336 5.94 -7.35 18.92
CA ASP A 336 6.49 -7.04 17.59
C ASP A 336 5.49 -6.30 16.68
N LEU A 337 4.23 -6.20 17.11
CA LEU A 337 3.21 -5.41 16.41
C LEU A 337 3.65 -3.97 16.19
N ARG A 338 3.43 -3.49 14.98
CA ARG A 338 3.56 -2.08 14.64
C ARG A 338 2.18 -1.44 14.52
N PHE A 339 2.13 -0.16 14.84
CA PHE A 339 0.90 0.62 14.84
C PHE A 339 1.11 1.84 13.97
N PHE A 340 0.02 2.32 13.38
CA PHE A 340 0.00 3.58 12.66
C PHE A 340 -1.31 4.31 12.96
N GLU A 341 -1.36 5.59 12.62
CA GLU A 341 -2.58 6.38 12.67
C GLU A 341 -2.80 7.15 11.36
N LYS A 342 -4.05 7.58 11.16
CA LYS A 342 -4.54 8.29 9.96
C LYS A 342 -5.39 9.48 10.37
N GLN A 343 -4.83 10.41 11.14
CA GLN A 343 -5.61 11.53 11.68
C GLN A 343 -5.88 12.62 10.62
N ILE A 344 -5.07 12.65 9.56
CA ILE A 344 -5.32 13.55 8.42
C ILE A 344 -6.54 13.01 7.64
N PRO A 345 -7.55 13.84 7.35
CA PRO A 345 -8.73 13.41 6.62
C PRO A 345 -8.41 12.84 5.25
N ASN A 346 -9.11 11.76 4.89
CA ASN A 346 -8.90 11.06 3.61
C ASN A 346 -7.46 10.59 3.38
N SER A 347 -6.65 10.52 4.44
CA SER A 347 -5.30 9.98 4.36
C SER A 347 -5.28 8.48 4.57
N TYR A 348 -4.23 7.84 4.07
CA TYR A 348 -3.96 6.43 4.32
C TYR A 348 -2.48 6.19 4.61
N TYR A 349 -2.20 5.04 5.22
CA TYR A 349 -0.87 4.51 5.42
C TYR A 349 -0.92 2.98 5.28
N MET A 350 0.03 2.40 4.56
CA MET A 350 0.22 0.96 4.46
C MET A 350 1.66 0.63 4.08
N GLU A 351 2.06 -0.60 4.39
CA GLU A 351 3.35 -1.14 3.96
C GLU A 351 3.13 -2.32 3.02
N PHE A 352 3.94 -2.38 1.97
CA PHE A 352 3.87 -3.39 0.93
C PHE A 352 5.26 -3.66 0.38
N GLY A 353 5.79 -4.87 0.60
CA GLY A 353 7.22 -5.12 0.39
C GLY A 353 8.07 -4.18 1.25
N GLU A 354 9.20 -3.72 0.73
CA GLU A 354 10.09 -2.78 1.43
C GLU A 354 9.63 -1.31 1.30
N THR A 355 8.47 -1.10 0.69
CA THR A 355 7.93 0.20 0.33
C THR A 355 6.80 0.61 1.28
N LYS A 356 6.90 1.82 1.79
CA LYS A 356 5.87 2.49 2.58
C LYS A 356 5.02 3.34 1.64
N TYR A 357 3.71 3.16 1.74
CA TYR A 357 2.72 3.89 0.98
C TYR A 357 1.92 4.77 1.93
N ALA A 358 1.76 6.03 1.59
CA ALA A 358 0.80 6.90 2.25
C ALA A 358 0.15 7.81 1.22
N GLY A 359 -0.92 8.47 1.61
CA GLY A 359 -1.53 9.47 0.75
C GLY A 359 -2.43 10.41 1.52
N SER A 360 -2.82 11.48 0.86
CA SER A 360 -3.68 12.53 1.40
C SER A 360 -4.31 13.35 0.27
N GLU A 361 -5.24 14.24 0.61
CA GLU A 361 -5.72 15.23 -0.34
C GLU A 361 -4.61 16.20 -0.73
N GLY A 362 -4.46 16.46 -2.04
CA GLY A 362 -3.40 17.29 -2.58
C GLY A 362 -3.66 18.79 -2.50
N ASN A 363 -4.86 19.20 -2.05
CA ASN A 363 -5.23 20.60 -1.84
C ASN A 363 -4.94 21.07 -0.40
N LEU A 364 -4.44 20.17 0.47
CA LEU A 364 -4.09 20.48 1.85
C LEU A 364 -2.63 20.89 1.96
N VAL A 365 -2.38 21.94 2.74
CA VAL A 365 -1.02 22.26 3.20
C VAL A 365 -0.60 21.19 4.20
N GLN A 366 0.54 20.55 3.92
CA GLN A 366 1.06 19.46 4.73
C GLN A 366 2.58 19.43 4.71
N THR A 367 3.16 18.94 5.80
CA THR A 367 4.59 18.71 5.97
C THR A 367 4.83 17.21 5.97
N VAL A 368 5.67 16.75 5.06
CA VAL A 368 6.18 15.38 5.05
C VAL A 368 7.51 15.37 5.80
N ILE A 369 7.62 14.49 6.78
CA ILE A 369 8.84 14.22 7.54
C ILE A 369 9.27 12.78 7.25
N LEU A 370 10.52 12.65 6.86
CA LEU A 370 11.20 11.39 6.62
C LEU A 370 12.24 11.19 7.73
N GLU A 371 12.17 10.09 8.47
CA GLU A 371 13.09 9.80 9.57
C GLU A 371 13.92 8.55 9.26
N GLY A 372 15.24 8.68 9.28
CA GLY A 372 16.16 7.57 9.03
C GLY A 372 16.08 6.52 10.12
N GLU A 373 15.84 5.27 9.75
CA GLU A 373 15.73 4.13 10.67
C GLU A 373 17.04 3.33 10.73
N ASP A 374 17.80 3.31 9.63
CA ASP A 374 19.04 2.55 9.49
C ASP A 374 19.97 3.21 8.45
N LEU A 375 21.19 2.73 8.34
CA LEU A 375 22.15 3.12 7.34
C LEU A 375 21.81 2.51 5.97
N GLY A 376 21.74 3.34 4.93
CA GLY A 376 21.49 2.91 3.56
C GLY A 376 21.24 4.07 2.61
N THR A 377 20.42 3.82 1.58
CA THR A 377 19.89 4.85 0.69
C THR A 377 18.39 4.73 0.62
N PHE A 378 17.66 5.84 0.51
CA PHE A 378 16.22 5.83 0.25
C PHE A 378 15.88 6.48 -1.08
N THR A 379 14.73 6.09 -1.62
CA THR A 379 14.08 6.77 -2.75
C THR A 379 12.70 7.19 -2.30
N PHE A 380 12.36 8.47 -2.52
CA PHE A 380 11.06 9.02 -2.19
C PHE A 380 10.36 9.54 -3.44
N GLU A 381 9.14 9.07 -3.68
CA GLU A 381 8.32 9.46 -4.82
C GLU A 381 6.99 10.06 -4.35
N ILE A 382 6.60 11.14 -5.03
CA ILE A 382 5.34 11.83 -4.80
C ILE A 382 4.59 11.89 -6.13
N ASP A 383 3.48 11.17 -6.21
CA ASP A 383 2.56 11.20 -7.34
C ASP A 383 1.46 12.23 -7.08
N GLU A 384 1.44 13.29 -7.88
CA GLU A 384 0.29 14.20 -7.95
C GLU A 384 -0.74 13.60 -8.92
N VAL A 385 -1.87 13.15 -8.38
CA VAL A 385 -2.96 12.53 -9.15
C VAL A 385 -4.11 13.53 -9.26
N ILE A 386 -4.49 13.88 -10.49
CA ILE A 386 -5.59 14.80 -10.78
C ILE A 386 -6.62 14.07 -11.65
N GLY A 387 -7.88 14.02 -11.18
CA GLY A 387 -8.93 13.36 -11.95
C GLY A 387 -8.65 11.86 -12.14
N LYS A 388 -8.89 11.35 -13.37
CA LYS A 388 -8.69 9.93 -13.71
C LYS A 388 -7.34 9.61 -14.35
N GLN A 389 -6.65 10.59 -14.94
CA GLN A 389 -5.43 10.40 -15.72
C GLN A 389 -4.66 11.71 -15.76
N ASP A 390 -3.73 11.88 -14.83
CA ASP A 390 -2.55 12.75 -14.92
C ASP A 390 -1.74 12.47 -13.65
N VAL A 391 -0.65 11.71 -13.80
CA VAL A 391 0.29 11.41 -12.71
C VAL A 391 1.55 12.20 -12.98
N LYS A 392 1.77 13.27 -12.21
CA LYS A 392 3.07 13.94 -12.17
C LYS A 392 3.84 13.38 -11.00
N THR A 393 4.86 12.57 -11.31
CA THR A 393 5.76 12.00 -10.30
C THR A 393 6.94 12.93 -10.05
N THR A 394 7.18 13.25 -8.78
CA THR A 394 8.44 13.85 -8.31
C THR A 394 9.22 12.77 -7.57
N THR A 395 10.44 12.50 -8.02
CA THR A 395 11.28 11.44 -7.43
C THR A 395 12.57 12.04 -6.88
N PHE A 396 12.93 11.62 -5.67
CA PHE A 396 14.21 11.87 -5.01
C PHE A 396 14.92 10.53 -4.82
N THR A 397 15.90 10.21 -5.67
CA THR A 397 16.45 8.85 -5.78
C THR A 397 17.77 8.68 -5.03
N ASN A 398 17.94 7.51 -4.39
CA ASN A 398 19.21 7.03 -3.81
C ASN A 398 19.89 8.01 -2.84
N ILE A 399 19.11 8.73 -2.03
CA ILE A 399 19.66 9.66 -1.04
C ILE A 399 20.25 8.86 0.13
N PRO A 400 21.54 9.04 0.50
CA PRO A 400 22.14 8.41 1.68
C PRO A 400 21.38 8.77 2.95
N VAL A 401 21.23 7.80 3.84
CA VAL A 401 20.54 7.98 5.12
C VAL A 401 21.22 7.18 6.21
N MET A 402 21.11 7.65 7.45
CA MET A 402 21.50 6.94 8.67
C MET A 402 20.41 7.08 9.73
N GLN A 403 20.48 6.26 10.77
CA GLN A 403 19.54 6.35 11.88
C GLN A 403 19.54 7.76 12.51
N GLY A 404 18.34 8.33 12.68
CA GLY A 404 18.13 9.63 13.30
C GLY A 404 18.22 10.83 12.34
N MET A 405 18.67 10.64 11.10
CA MET A 405 18.62 11.67 10.05
C MET A 405 17.17 12.10 9.80
N LYS A 406 16.95 13.39 9.55
CA LYS A 406 15.63 13.94 9.25
C LYS A 406 15.62 14.64 7.90
N ALA A 407 14.63 14.32 7.06
CA ALA A 407 14.31 15.13 5.88
C ALA A 407 12.89 15.71 5.99
N GLU A 408 12.72 16.96 5.57
CA GLU A 408 11.44 17.68 5.65
C GLU A 408 11.08 18.27 4.29
N ILE A 409 9.83 18.09 3.87
CA ILE A 409 9.24 18.68 2.67
C ILE A 409 7.93 19.36 3.05
N LEU A 410 7.81 20.65 2.76
CA LEU A 410 6.54 21.37 2.83
C LEU A 410 5.81 21.25 1.49
N ILE A 411 4.58 20.77 1.50
CA ILE A 411 3.70 20.70 0.34
C ILE A 411 2.54 21.66 0.55
N SER A 412 2.33 22.54 -0.42
CA SER A 412 1.19 23.48 -0.45
C SER A 412 0.58 23.46 -1.85
N ASP A 413 0.58 24.58 -2.57
CA ASP A 413 0.14 24.64 -3.97
C ASP A 413 1.05 23.80 -4.90
N SER A 414 2.27 23.55 -4.46
CA SER A 414 3.26 22.71 -5.13
C SER A 414 4.11 21.96 -4.12
N ILE A 415 4.84 20.94 -4.60
CA ILE A 415 5.84 20.23 -3.80
C ILE A 415 7.00 21.19 -3.53
N GLY A 416 7.38 21.36 -2.27
CA GLY A 416 8.52 22.18 -1.86
C GLY A 416 9.87 21.48 -1.98
N GLU A 417 10.93 22.16 -1.54
CA GLU A 417 12.27 21.58 -1.47
C GLU A 417 12.35 20.56 -0.33
N MET A 418 13.07 19.45 -0.56
CA MET A 418 13.46 18.51 0.49
C MET A 418 14.68 19.08 1.21
N LYS A 419 14.55 19.32 2.51
CA LYS A 419 15.64 19.80 3.38
C LYS A 419 16.09 18.66 4.26
N ILE A 420 17.40 18.39 4.29
CA ILE A 420 17.99 17.29 5.03
C ILE A 420 18.86 17.83 6.16
N ASP A 421 18.67 17.27 7.33
CA ASP A 421 19.49 17.42 8.54
C ASP A 421 20.00 16.02 8.89
N VAL A 422 21.27 15.75 8.59
CA VAL A 422 21.87 14.41 8.70
C VAL A 422 22.07 14.02 10.15
N GLU A 423 22.46 14.98 10.98
CA GLU A 423 22.85 14.77 12.38
C GLU A 423 21.72 15.13 13.37
N ASN A 424 20.59 15.62 12.85
CA ASN A 424 19.42 16.11 13.60
C ASN A 424 19.80 17.20 14.62
N ASP A 425 20.69 18.11 14.23
CA ASP A 425 21.20 19.20 15.08
C ASP A 425 20.47 20.54 14.85
N GLY A 426 19.51 20.56 13.92
CA GLY A 426 18.74 21.73 13.51
C GLY A 426 19.39 22.54 12.38
N GLN A 427 20.55 22.14 11.87
CA GLN A 427 21.19 22.74 10.70
C GLN A 427 20.88 21.92 9.46
N ILE A 428 20.53 22.60 8.37
CA ILE A 428 20.27 21.94 7.08
C ILE A 428 21.60 21.70 6.37
N ASP A 429 21.92 20.43 6.12
CA ASP A 429 23.12 19.98 5.42
C ASP A 429 22.91 19.95 3.90
N ALA A 430 21.71 19.59 3.42
CA ALA A 430 21.43 19.49 1.99
C ALA A 430 20.00 19.93 1.64
N ILE A 431 19.83 20.44 0.42
CA ILE A 431 18.53 20.87 -0.13
C ILE A 431 18.37 20.31 -1.54
N PHE A 432 17.30 19.54 -1.77
CA PHE A 432 16.94 19.02 -3.09
C PHE A 432 15.65 19.64 -3.61
N ARG A 433 15.65 20.10 -4.86
CA ARG A 433 14.46 20.68 -5.49
C ARG A 433 13.68 19.64 -6.31
N PRO A 434 12.34 19.71 -6.31
CA PRO A 434 11.52 18.87 -7.18
C PRO A 434 11.92 18.98 -8.65
N GLY A 435 12.16 17.84 -9.30
CA GLY A 435 12.53 17.76 -10.72
C GLY A 435 13.96 18.19 -11.04
N GLU A 436 14.78 18.56 -10.06
CA GLU A 436 16.21 18.78 -10.25
C GLU A 436 16.94 17.42 -10.26
N VAL A 437 17.91 17.28 -11.17
CA VAL A 437 18.81 16.12 -11.16
C VAL A 437 19.74 16.26 -9.95
N ILE A 438 19.63 15.34 -9.00
CA ILE A 438 20.50 15.27 -7.83
C ILE A 438 21.96 15.12 -8.31
N LYS A 439 22.87 15.95 -7.80
CA LYS A 439 24.28 15.90 -8.18
C LYS A 439 25.03 14.94 -7.27
N ARG A 440 26.06 14.29 -7.82
CA ARG A 440 26.93 13.39 -7.03
C ARG A 440 27.59 14.12 -5.87
N GLU A 441 27.94 15.39 -6.05
CA GLU A 441 28.58 16.23 -5.04
C GLU A 441 27.70 16.42 -3.79
N ASP A 442 26.40 16.61 -3.99
CA ASP A 442 25.43 16.79 -2.90
C ASP A 442 25.27 15.47 -2.10
N LEU A 443 25.22 14.33 -2.80
CA LEU A 443 25.19 13.02 -2.13
C LEU A 443 26.48 12.71 -1.36
N LEU A 444 27.63 13.14 -1.89
CA LEU A 444 28.91 12.99 -1.21
C LEU A 444 29.00 13.87 0.05
N GLU A 445 28.35 15.02 0.08
CA GLU A 445 28.26 15.87 1.28
C GLU A 445 27.45 15.18 2.39
N ILE A 446 26.30 14.60 2.05
CA ILE A 446 25.52 13.79 3.00
C ILE A 446 26.34 12.59 3.48
N PHE A 447 26.99 11.87 2.56
CA PHE A 447 27.79 10.69 2.91
C PHE A 447 29.00 11.05 3.80
N GLU A 448 29.62 12.20 3.58
CA GLU A 448 30.71 12.72 4.42
C GLU A 448 30.26 12.97 5.86
N LYS A 449 29.05 13.52 6.05
CA LYS A 449 28.44 13.69 7.37
C LYS A 449 28.17 12.34 8.04
N ILE A 450 27.59 11.38 7.32
CA ILE A 450 27.39 10.01 7.82
C ILE A 450 28.71 9.39 8.30
N ILE A 451 29.79 9.47 7.50
CA ILE A 451 31.12 8.97 7.90
C ILE A 451 31.65 9.67 9.15
N SER A 452 31.37 10.96 9.30
CA SER A 452 31.80 11.76 10.45
C SER A 452 31.07 11.37 11.75
N SER A 453 29.84 10.88 11.62
CA SER A 453 28.99 10.42 12.73
C SER A 453 29.27 8.98 13.18
N LEU A 454 30.05 8.19 12.43
CA LEU A 454 30.42 6.82 12.81
C LEU A 454 31.07 6.73 14.20
N ASP A 455 30.77 5.66 14.92
CA ASP A 455 31.38 5.33 16.21
C ASP A 455 32.74 4.62 16.06
N VAL A 456 33.69 5.31 15.42
CA VAL A 456 35.08 4.86 15.23
C VAL A 456 36.08 5.97 15.54
N ASP A 457 37.35 5.59 15.76
CA ASP A 457 38.42 6.55 16.04
C ASP A 457 38.48 7.65 14.97
N LYS A 458 38.63 8.89 15.44
CA LYS A 458 38.67 10.10 14.60
C LYS A 458 39.65 9.99 13.43
N THR A 459 40.77 9.29 13.59
CA THR A 459 41.78 9.11 12.53
C THR A 459 41.20 8.38 11.31
N VAL A 460 40.28 7.43 11.52
CA VAL A 460 39.59 6.71 10.44
C VAL A 460 38.64 7.65 9.72
N LYS A 461 37.82 8.38 10.47
CA LYS A 461 36.85 9.35 9.94
C LYS A 461 37.55 10.43 9.11
N ASP A 462 38.55 11.09 9.70
CA ASP A 462 39.35 12.12 9.03
C ASP A 462 39.98 11.57 7.74
N ARG A 463 40.49 10.34 7.75
CA ARG A 463 41.11 9.73 6.57
C ARG A 463 40.11 9.52 5.42
N LEU A 464 38.91 9.04 5.74
CA LEU A 464 37.85 8.79 4.75
C LEU A 464 37.27 10.11 4.22
N VAL A 465 36.92 11.04 5.13
CA VAL A 465 36.40 12.37 4.81
C VAL A 465 37.36 13.16 3.92
N ASN A 466 38.65 13.21 4.27
CA ASN A 466 39.65 13.90 3.45
C ASN A 466 39.73 13.36 2.00
N LYS A 467 39.44 12.07 1.79
CA LYS A 467 39.43 11.48 0.44
C LYS A 467 38.15 11.82 -0.32
N ILE A 468 37.01 11.82 0.36
CA ILE A 468 35.72 12.25 -0.18
C ILE A 468 35.83 13.72 -0.62
N ASP A 469 36.38 14.59 0.23
CA ASP A 469 36.67 16.00 -0.09
C ASP A 469 37.52 16.18 -1.35
N ASN A 470 38.58 15.38 -1.47
CA ASN A 470 39.44 15.42 -2.64
C ASN A 470 38.72 14.95 -3.90
N ALA A 471 37.84 13.94 -3.78
CA ALA A 471 37.00 13.48 -4.88
C ALA A 471 36.00 14.56 -5.32
N LYS A 472 35.30 15.20 -4.38
CA LYS A 472 34.40 16.35 -4.63
C LYS A 472 35.12 17.45 -5.41
N LYS A 473 36.32 17.86 -4.96
CA LYS A 473 37.17 18.84 -5.67
C LYS A 473 37.59 18.43 -7.08
N GLN A 474 37.67 17.13 -7.38
CA GLN A 474 37.92 16.65 -8.75
C GLN A 474 36.65 16.68 -9.60
N LEU A 475 35.49 16.36 -9.03
CA LEU A 475 34.20 16.48 -9.71
C LEU A 475 33.90 17.92 -10.10
N GLU A 476 34.12 18.88 -9.20
CA GLU A 476 33.99 20.33 -9.48
C GLU A 476 34.88 20.81 -10.64
N LYS A 477 36.00 20.13 -10.88
CA LYS A 477 36.93 20.41 -12.00
C LYS A 477 36.58 19.66 -13.28
N GLY A 478 35.53 18.85 -13.28
CA GLY A 478 35.13 17.98 -14.39
C GLY A 478 35.99 16.72 -14.55
N HIS A 479 36.78 16.34 -13.54
CA HIS A 479 37.67 15.18 -13.59
C HIS A 479 37.01 13.91 -13.00
N SER A 480 35.93 13.45 -13.62
CA SER A 480 35.12 12.31 -13.13
C SER A 480 35.92 11.03 -12.90
N VAL A 481 36.81 10.65 -13.83
CA VAL A 481 37.64 9.44 -13.72
C VAL A 481 38.56 9.48 -12.50
N ALA A 482 39.14 10.65 -12.20
CA ALA A 482 40.00 10.82 -11.03
C ALA A 482 39.18 10.76 -9.73
N ALA A 483 38.00 11.38 -9.71
CA ALA A 483 37.09 11.30 -8.58
C ALA A 483 36.66 9.85 -8.30
N ASP A 484 36.23 9.11 -9.33
CA ASP A 484 35.86 7.71 -9.22
C ASP A 484 36.97 6.84 -8.64
N ALA A 485 38.22 7.06 -9.06
CA ALA A 485 39.36 6.34 -8.51
C ALA A 485 39.56 6.61 -7.02
N MET A 486 39.32 7.86 -6.57
CA MET A 486 39.36 8.23 -5.15
C MET A 486 38.20 7.60 -4.38
N LEU A 487 36.98 7.62 -4.91
CA LEU A 487 35.80 7.04 -4.28
C LEU A 487 35.89 5.50 -4.17
N ARG A 488 36.40 4.81 -5.21
CA ARG A 488 36.73 3.38 -5.14
C ARG A 488 37.79 3.09 -4.07
N ASN A 489 38.73 4.02 -3.85
CA ASN A 489 39.69 3.88 -2.76
C ASN A 489 39.07 4.09 -1.38
N VAL A 490 38.08 4.98 -1.24
CA VAL A 490 37.28 5.12 -0.01
C VAL A 490 36.55 3.81 0.28
N LYS A 491 35.85 3.25 -0.72
CA LYS A 491 35.18 1.95 -0.61
C LYS A 491 36.13 0.85 -0.11
N HIS A 492 37.29 0.72 -0.75
CA HIS A 492 38.29 -0.27 -0.33
C HIS A 492 38.84 -0.01 1.08
N GLN A 493 38.94 1.25 1.52
CA GLN A 493 39.36 1.53 2.89
C GLN A 493 38.31 1.15 3.92
N ILE A 494 37.03 1.35 3.62
CA ILE A 494 35.93 0.87 4.46
C ILE A 494 36.02 -0.65 4.62
N GLU A 495 36.25 -1.38 3.52
CA GLU A 495 36.49 -2.84 3.54
C GLU A 495 37.70 -3.23 4.41
N VAL A 496 38.82 -2.52 4.29
CA VAL A 496 40.00 -2.79 5.14
C VAL A 496 39.70 -2.50 6.61
N PHE A 497 38.96 -1.43 6.92
CA PHE A 497 38.59 -1.10 8.29
C PHE A 497 37.52 -2.02 8.87
N SER A 498 36.83 -2.82 8.08
CA SER A 498 35.89 -3.83 8.59
C SER A 498 36.53 -5.19 8.85
N ASP A 499 37.80 -5.38 8.44
CA ASP A 499 38.53 -6.62 8.68
C ASP A 499 38.66 -6.90 10.19
N ILE A 500 38.44 -8.16 10.58
CA ILE A 500 38.55 -8.61 11.97
C ILE A 500 39.94 -8.37 12.58
N ASN A 501 40.97 -8.29 11.75
CA ASN A 501 42.35 -8.00 12.14
C ASN A 501 42.62 -6.50 12.37
N THR A 502 41.71 -5.62 11.95
CA THR A 502 41.81 -4.19 12.25
C THR A 502 41.61 -3.98 13.75
N PRO A 503 42.48 -3.21 14.44
CA PRO A 503 42.33 -2.96 15.86
C PRO A 503 40.94 -2.38 16.17
N GLU A 504 40.29 -2.89 17.22
CA GLU A 504 38.88 -2.62 17.52
C GLU A 504 38.50 -1.13 17.47
N LYS A 505 39.34 -0.25 18.02
CA LYS A 505 39.12 1.21 17.99
C LYS A 505 39.06 1.83 16.58
N PHE A 506 39.69 1.19 15.59
CA PHE A 506 39.71 1.64 14.20
C PHE A 506 38.72 0.87 13.32
N ARG A 507 38.02 -0.12 13.90
CA ARG A 507 37.24 -1.09 13.14
C ARG A 507 35.83 -0.57 12.94
N ILE A 508 35.40 -0.52 11.68
CA ILE A 508 33.98 -0.29 11.32
C ILE A 508 33.28 -1.65 11.44
N LEU A 509 32.07 -1.69 12.01
CA LEU A 509 31.33 -2.95 12.09
C LEU A 509 31.06 -3.49 10.68
N LYS A 510 31.07 -4.82 10.52
CA LYS A 510 31.05 -5.44 9.20
C LYS A 510 29.75 -5.13 8.43
N ASP A 511 28.62 -5.21 9.11
CA ASP A 511 27.30 -4.85 8.59
C ASP A 511 27.21 -3.37 8.21
N GLU A 512 27.72 -2.49 9.05
CA GLU A 512 27.79 -1.05 8.78
C GLU A 512 28.69 -0.75 7.57
N ALA A 513 29.85 -1.39 7.48
CA ALA A 513 30.77 -1.27 6.34
C ALA A 513 30.14 -1.74 5.03
N GLU A 514 29.40 -2.85 5.05
CA GLU A 514 28.66 -3.36 3.88
C GLU A 514 27.63 -2.34 3.40
N LYS A 515 26.86 -1.73 4.31
CA LYS A 515 25.90 -0.66 3.99
C LYS A 515 26.57 0.60 3.44
N LEU A 516 27.66 1.07 4.07
CA LEU A 516 28.45 2.21 3.58
C LEU A 516 28.99 1.97 2.17
N MET A 517 29.47 0.76 1.89
CA MET A 517 29.93 0.37 0.56
C MET A 517 28.79 0.33 -0.46
N GLY A 518 27.59 -0.12 -0.06
CA GLY A 518 26.39 -0.08 -0.89
C GLY A 518 25.96 1.34 -1.26
N ILE A 519 26.02 2.28 -0.31
CA ILE A 519 25.79 3.71 -0.56
C ILE A 519 26.80 4.23 -1.59
N MET A 520 28.09 3.92 -1.39
CA MET A 520 29.15 4.33 -2.31
C MET A 520 28.95 3.80 -3.73
N ASP A 521 28.46 2.56 -3.89
CA ASP A 521 28.17 1.98 -5.19
C ASP A 521 27.04 2.72 -5.92
N LYS A 522 26.00 3.15 -5.21
CA LYS A 522 24.92 3.99 -5.77
C LYS A 522 25.43 5.35 -6.22
N ILE A 523 26.28 6.00 -5.43
CA ILE A 523 26.91 7.28 -5.81
C ILE A 523 27.82 7.11 -7.04
N LEU A 524 28.59 6.01 -7.11
CA LEU A 524 29.50 5.70 -8.23
C LEU A 524 28.77 5.35 -9.53
N ALA A 525 27.48 5.03 -9.50
CA ALA A 525 26.69 4.62 -10.66
C ALA A 525 25.98 5.78 -11.39
N MET A 526 25.89 6.97 -10.78
CA MET A 526 25.23 8.16 -11.34
C MET A 526 25.97 8.78 -12.53
#